data_AF-A0A357T2T6-F1
#
_entry.id   AF-A0A357T2T6-F1
#
_cell.length_a   1.000
_cell.length_b   1.000
_cell.length_c   1.000
_cell.angle_alpha   90.00
_cell.angle_beta   90.00
_cell.angle_gamma   90.00
#
_symmetry.space_group_name_H-M   'P 1'
#
loop_
_entity.id
_entity.type
_entity.pdbx_description
1 polymer ?
#
loop_
_entity_poly.entity_id
_entity_poly.type
_entity_poly.pdbx_seq_one_letter_code
_entity_poly.pdbx_strand_id
1 'polypeptide(L)'
;MKKTSLAELFLTFFKIGAFTFGGGYAMLPLIQREVVNVKKWLSEDEFGDVLAVTQSAPGALAVNSSVFIGYNLAGLPGATVAVL
;
A
#
# COMPACT_ATOMS: atom_id res chain seq x y z
N MET A 1 -1.12 -15.25 -5.18
CA MET A 1 -0.53 -14.11 -4.43
C MET A 1 0.55 -14.62 -3.49
N LYS A 2 1.74 -14.02 -3.50
CA LYS A 2 2.87 -14.43 -2.65
C LYS A 2 2.57 -14.12 -1.18
N LYS A 3 2.83 -15.06 -0.27
CA LYS A 3 2.87 -14.79 1.18
C LYS A 3 4.03 -13.84 1.46
N THR A 4 3.74 -12.64 1.92
CA THR A 4 4.71 -11.61 2.28
C THR A 4 4.90 -11.60 3.79
N SER A 5 6.13 -11.40 4.28
CA SER A 5 6.36 -11.32 5.73
C SER A 5 5.84 -9.98 6.27
N LEU A 6 5.25 -9.98 7.48
CA LEU A 6 4.74 -8.76 8.10
C LEU A 6 5.83 -7.69 8.29
N ALA A 7 7.06 -8.12 8.59
CA ALA A 7 8.20 -7.21 8.71
C ALA A 7 8.56 -6.54 7.38
N GLU A 8 8.47 -7.27 6.28
CA GLU A 8 8.72 -6.72 4.94
C GLU A 8 7.64 -5.71 4.55
N LEU A 9 6.39 -6.00 4.90
CA LEU A 9 5.26 -5.12 4.64
C LEU A 9 5.39 -3.81 5.44
N PHE A 10 5.64 -3.93 6.75
CA PHE A 10 5.92 -2.79 7.63
C PHE A 10 7.08 -1.93 7.11
N LEU A 11 8.25 -2.53 6.83
CA LEU A 11 9.42 -1.78 6.38
C LEU A 11 9.19 -1.06 5.05
N THR A 12 8.38 -1.66 4.16
CA THR A 12 8.04 -1.04 2.86
C THR A 12 7.17 0.19 3.06
N PHE A 13 6.07 0.08 3.82
CA PHE A 13 5.17 1.21 4.07
C PHE A 13 5.79 2.27 5.00
N PHE A 14 6.58 1.86 5.98
CA PHE A 14 7.37 2.77 6.82
C PHE A 14 8.36 3.60 5.98
N LYS A 15 9.08 2.97 5.04
CA LYS A 15 9.96 3.68 4.11
C LYS A 15 9.15 4.65 3.24
N ILE A 16 8.03 4.21 2.66
CA ILE A 16 7.17 5.09 1.86
C ILE A 16 6.74 6.31 2.69
N GLY A 17 6.27 6.10 3.92
CA GLY A 17 5.87 7.18 4.83
C GLY A 17 7.02 8.12 5.20
N ALA A 18 8.18 7.58 5.58
CA ALA A 18 9.36 8.34 5.97
C ALA A 18 9.94 9.20 4.83
N PHE A 19 9.77 8.76 3.58
CA PHE A 19 10.28 9.46 2.40
C PHE A 19 9.19 10.22 1.61
N THR A 20 7.97 10.34 2.15
CA THR A 20 6.90 11.13 1.53
C THR A 20 6.90 12.55 2.08
N PHE A 21 7.40 13.50 1.28
CA PHE A 21 7.24 14.93 1.51
C PHE A 21 6.29 15.49 0.46
N GLY A 22 5.11 16.00 0.85
CA GLY A 22 4.11 16.52 -0.09
C GLY A 22 2.67 15.97 0.05
N GLY A 23 2.36 15.22 1.12
CA GLY A 23 1.01 14.75 1.43
C GLY A 23 0.60 13.46 0.70
N GLY A 24 -0.69 13.09 0.82
CA GLY A 24 -1.19 11.78 0.37
C GLY A 24 -1.01 11.48 -1.13
N TYR A 25 -1.08 12.50 -2.00
CA TYR A 25 -0.89 12.33 -3.45
C TYR A 25 0.55 12.03 -3.86
N ALA A 26 1.55 12.53 -3.10
CA ALA A 26 2.95 12.22 -3.33
C ALA A 26 3.29 10.76 -2.95
N MET A 27 2.50 10.16 -2.06
CA MET A 27 2.71 8.80 -1.57
C MET A 27 2.30 7.73 -2.61
N LEU A 28 1.27 8.00 -3.40
CA LEU A 28 0.74 7.06 -4.41
C LEU A 28 1.76 6.53 -5.42
N PRO A 29 2.55 7.39 -6.10
CA PRO A 29 3.57 6.89 -7.04
C PRO A 29 4.67 6.08 -6.33
N LEU A 30 4.96 6.37 -5.06
CA LEU A 30 5.89 5.57 -4.26
C LEU A 30 5.29 4.20 -3.90
N ILE A 31 4.02 4.15 -3.51
CA ILE A 31 3.29 2.90 -3.28
C ILE A 31 3.25 2.08 -4.57
N GLN A 32 2.85 2.66 -5.70
CA GLN A 32 2.81 1.96 -6.99
C GLN A 32 4.18 1.39 -7.35
N ARG A 33 5.25 2.19 -7.22
CA ARG A 33 6.61 1.74 -7.50
C ARG A 33 7.01 0.55 -6.63
N GLU A 34 6.83 0.66 -5.32
CA GLU A 34 7.28 -0.40 -4.40
C GLU A 34 6.41 -1.66 -4.56
N VAL A 35 5.10 -1.52 -4.65
CA VAL A 35 4.15 -2.64 -4.63
C VAL A 35 4.06 -3.35 -5.99
N VAL A 36 4.10 -2.61 -7.10
CA VAL A 36 4.01 -3.16 -8.46
C VAL A 36 5.38 -3.45 -9.05
N ASN A 37 6.29 -2.47 -9.05
CA ASN A 37 7.55 -2.59 -9.81
C ASN A 37 8.64 -3.32 -9.03
N VAL A 38 8.81 -3.03 -7.73
CA VAL A 38 9.90 -3.57 -6.90
C VAL A 38 9.50 -4.92 -6.30
N LYS A 39 8.42 -4.96 -5.53
CA LYS A 39 7.96 -6.15 -4.80
C LYS A 39 7.12 -7.10 -5.64
N LYS A 40 6.46 -6.57 -6.68
CA LYS A 40 5.56 -7.32 -7.56
C LYS A 40 4.48 -8.08 -6.77
N TRP A 41 3.94 -7.42 -5.74
CA TRP A 41 2.85 -7.94 -4.93
C TRP A 41 1.51 -7.82 -5.64
N LEU A 42 1.37 -6.78 -6.47
CA LEU A 42 0.20 -6.49 -7.30
C LEU A 42 0.66 -6.23 -8.74
N SER A 43 -0.20 -6.53 -9.72
CA SER A 43 -0.06 -6.06 -11.10
C SER A 43 -0.48 -4.59 -11.24
N GLU A 44 -0.23 -3.99 -12.40
CA GLU A 44 -0.72 -2.63 -12.68
C GLU A 44 -2.26 -2.56 -12.65
N ASP A 45 -2.93 -3.57 -13.20
CA ASP A 45 -4.39 -3.66 -13.18
C ASP A 45 -4.93 -3.81 -11.75
N GLU A 46 -4.34 -4.71 -10.96
CA GLU A 46 -4.73 -4.91 -9.56
C GLU A 46 -4.49 -3.64 -8.74
N PHE A 47 -3.43 -2.88 -9.02
CA PHE A 47 -3.21 -1.58 -8.39
C PHE A 47 -4.29 -0.56 -8.79
N GLY A 48 -4.71 -0.55 -10.06
CA GLY A 48 -5.84 0.25 -10.53
C GLY A 48 -7.13 -0.04 -9.77
N ASP A 49 -7.43 -1.32 -9.53
CA ASP A 49 -8.59 -1.75 -8.75
C ASP A 49 -8.51 -1.26 -7.29
N VAL A 50 -7.32 -1.35 -6.67
CA VAL A 50 -7.08 -0.79 -5.33
C VAL A 50 -7.40 0.71 -5.31
N LEU A 51 -6.96 1.46 -6.32
CA LEU A 51 -7.24 2.89 -6.40
C LEU A 51 -8.73 3.19 -6.60
N ALA A 52 -9.43 2.40 -7.41
CA ALA A 52 -10.87 2.56 -7.60
C ALA A 52 -11.63 2.35 -6.28
N VAL A 53 -11.29 1.30 -5.53
CA VAL A 53 -11.89 1.00 -4.22
C VAL A 53 -11.56 2.10 -3.22
N THR A 54 -10.30 2.52 -3.14
CA THR A 54 -9.84 3.44 -2.08
C THR A 54 -10.21 4.89 -2.34
N GLN A 55 -10.47 5.29 -3.60
CA GLN A 55 -11.09 6.57 -3.95
C GLN A 55 -12.59 6.61 -3.66
N SER A 56 -13.27 5.46 -3.62
CA SER A 56 -14.70 5.40 -3.24
C SER A 56 -14.90 5.60 -1.73
N ALA A 57 -13.88 5.33 -0.92
CA ALA A 57 -13.90 5.50 0.53
C ALA A 57 -13.46 6.93 0.93
N PRO A 58 -14.18 7.59 1.86
CA PRO A 58 -13.74 8.88 2.39
C PRO A 58 -12.42 8.74 3.16
N GLY A 59 -11.58 9.77 3.12
CA GLY A 59 -10.32 9.84 3.89
C GLY A 59 -9.08 10.01 3.02
N ALA A 60 -7.92 9.69 3.60
CA ALA A 60 -6.64 9.84 2.93
C ALA A 60 -6.41 8.65 1.98
N LEU A 61 -6.42 8.92 0.66
CA LEU A 61 -6.29 7.90 -0.38
C LEU A 61 -5.11 6.95 -0.13
N ALA A 62 -3.92 7.48 0.14
CA ALA A 62 -2.72 6.67 0.39
C ALA A 62 -2.82 5.77 1.65
N VAL A 63 -3.49 6.25 2.70
CA VAL A 63 -3.72 5.47 3.93
C VAL A 63 -4.68 4.33 3.63
N ASN A 64 -5.80 4.62 2.95
CA ASN A 64 -6.77 3.62 2.53
C ASN A 64 -6.13 2.57 1.60
N SER A 65 -5.30 2.99 0.64
CA SER A 65 -4.52 2.07 -0.21
C SER A 65 -3.56 1.21 0.59
N SER A 66 -2.83 1.77 1.56
CA SER A 66 -1.88 1.00 2.38
C SER A 66 -2.60 -0.06 3.21
N VAL A 67 -3.71 0.30 3.86
CA VAL A 67 -4.57 -0.63 4.62
C VAL A 67 -5.10 -1.75 3.73
N PHE A 68 -5.66 -1.40 2.56
CA PHE A 68 -6.28 -2.38 1.66
C PHE A 68 -5.23 -3.33 1.04
N ILE A 69 -4.07 -2.81 0.65
CA ILE A 69 -2.95 -3.63 0.15
C ILE A 69 -2.43 -4.55 1.26
N GLY A 70 -2.22 -4.02 2.48
CA GLY A 70 -1.82 -4.82 3.64
C GLY A 70 -2.81 -5.94 3.95
N TYR A 71 -4.11 -5.62 3.92
CA TYR A 71 -5.18 -6.58 4.11
C TYR A 71 -5.16 -7.71 3.07
N ASN A 72 -5.01 -7.35 1.78
CA ASN A 72 -4.95 -8.34 0.71
C ASN A 72 -3.73 -9.26 0.78
N LEU A 73 -2.61 -8.78 1.33
CA LEU A 73 -1.37 -9.56 1.40
C LEU A 73 -1.25 -10.45 2.64
N ALA A 74 -1.74 -9.99 3.80
CA ALA A 74 -1.57 -10.71 5.06
C ALA A 74 -2.77 -10.60 6.03
N GLY A 75 -3.96 -10.24 5.53
CA GLY A 75 -5.19 -10.11 6.32
C GLY A 75 -5.12 -8.97 7.34
N LEU A 76 -5.89 -9.08 8.43
CA LEU A 76 -5.93 -8.10 9.52
C LEU A 76 -4.53 -7.67 10.03
N PRO A 77 -3.59 -8.61 10.31
CA PRO A 77 -2.23 -8.22 10.71
C PRO A 77 -1.51 -7.39 9.66
N GLY A 78 -1.69 -7.74 8.37
CA GLY A 78 -1.14 -6.98 7.25
C GLY A 78 -1.69 -5.56 7.17
N ALA A 79 -2.99 -5.40 7.36
CA ALA A 79 -3.65 -4.09 7.38
C ALA A 79 -3.10 -3.20 8.50
N THR A 80 -2.89 -3.75 9.70
CA THR A 80 -2.35 -3.00 10.83
C THR A 80 -0.90 -2.60 10.62
N VAL A 81 -0.04 -3.49 10.11
CA VAL A 81 1.38 -3.13 9.90
C VAL A 81 1.60 -2.24 8.68
N ALA A 82 0.66 -2.22 7.73
CA ALA A 82 0.77 -1.34 6.55
C ALA A 82 0.42 0.12 6.87
N VAL A 83 -0.41 0.35 7.89
CA VAL A 83 -0.89 1.70 8.24
C VAL A 83 -0.03 2.37 9.31
N LEU A 84 0.79 1.60 10.02
CA LEU A 84 1.75 2.06 11.03
C LEU A 84 3.05 2.56 10.38
#